data_AF-A0A519N462-F1
#
_entry.id   AF-A0A519N462-F1
#
_cell.length_a   1.000
_cell.length_b   1.000
_cell.length_c   1.000
_cell.angle_alpha   90.00
_cell.angle_beta   90.00
_cell.angle_gamma   90.00
#
_symmetry.space_group_name_H-M   'P 1'
#
loop_
_entity.id
_entity.type
_entity.pdbx_description
1 polymer ?
#
loop_
_entity_poly.entity_id
_entity_poly.type
_entity_poly.pdbx_seq_one_letter_code
_entity_poly.pdbx_strand_id
1 'polypeptide(L)'
;MMKKPLFFAVVFCIASITQAQEKFTIPAEFEPQEYIWLSWVESGFLGGEPFCDTALAAMREITPYSKIRLFYGPTANFNKQQMQSRIWKRLLEEKVDTSRVALFYNPKPYGAIQDPGPIFLRNENEKFAVADFNFNHPDERSKEIDRNVAKYFGLPTIKSDMISEGGAWQTNGKGTLLLVESVEFDRNPKMSRAEIESEYKRVLGVSKIIWLKKGAKEEEWGRLENGLYGIGTGGHIDEFCRFADHNTILLAEVSDAEARENPIAKETQTRMRENYEILEEASDQDGKPFTIIRIPIGPLLSEKVKLKSLSVEEKSWFEGATSDEIEFYLATGYLNFIIANGVVITAKYWKPGADDDLKKRDDNAKKALEKAFPNRKIVQIDCMALHHDGAGLHCHSRNQPVGVMGK
;
A
#
# COMPACT_ATOMS: atom_id res chain seq x y z
N MET A 1 -38.13 48.94 -59.18
CA MET A 1 -37.04 47.97 -58.96
C MET A 1 -36.42 48.22 -57.59
N MET A 2 -36.74 47.37 -56.62
CA MET A 2 -36.26 47.47 -55.23
C MET A 2 -34.79 47.04 -55.12
N LYS A 3 -33.96 47.87 -54.49
CA LYS A 3 -32.58 47.54 -54.09
C LYS A 3 -32.64 46.66 -52.83
N LYS A 4 -32.09 45.44 -52.88
CA LYS A 4 -31.83 44.59 -51.70
C LYS A 4 -30.51 45.01 -51.04
N PRO A 5 -30.41 45.08 -49.70
CA PRO A 5 -29.13 45.30 -49.03
C PRO A 5 -28.37 43.98 -48.95
N LEU A 6 -27.06 44.05 -49.17
CA LEU A 6 -26.12 42.94 -49.04
C LEU A 6 -25.70 42.84 -47.57
N PHE A 7 -26.12 41.78 -46.87
CA PHE A 7 -25.66 41.50 -45.51
C PHE A 7 -24.31 40.77 -45.59
N PHE A 8 -23.25 41.41 -45.09
CA PHE A 8 -21.98 40.73 -44.81
C PHE A 8 -22.10 40.00 -43.48
N ALA A 9 -22.16 38.66 -43.52
CA ALA A 9 -21.99 37.83 -42.34
C ALA A 9 -20.49 37.71 -42.04
N VAL A 10 -20.02 38.39 -41.00
CA VAL A 10 -18.69 38.16 -40.43
C VAL A 10 -18.78 36.91 -39.56
N VAL A 11 -18.22 35.80 -40.05
CA VAL A 11 -18.06 34.58 -39.27
C VAL A 11 -16.85 34.76 -38.36
N PHE A 12 -17.08 34.96 -37.06
CA PHE A 12 -16.03 34.84 -36.04
C PHE A 12 -15.75 33.34 -35.81
N CYS A 13 -14.69 32.82 -36.42
CA CYS A 13 -14.11 31.55 -35.99
C CYS A 13 -13.40 31.77 -34.65
N ILE A 14 -14.09 31.46 -33.55
CA ILE A 14 -13.44 31.30 -32.24
C ILE A 14 -12.75 29.94 -32.29
N ALA A 15 -11.47 29.92 -32.63
CA ALA A 15 -10.63 28.75 -32.40
C ALA A 15 -10.49 28.59 -30.89
N SER A 16 -11.27 27.69 -30.30
CA SER A 16 -11.02 27.21 -28.95
C SER A 16 -9.66 26.53 -28.94
N ILE A 17 -8.64 27.23 -28.43
CA ILE A 17 -7.38 26.62 -28.06
C ILE A 17 -7.71 25.68 -26.90
N THR A 18 -8.02 24.43 -27.20
CA THR A 18 -8.03 23.37 -26.21
C THR A 18 -6.59 23.22 -25.72
N GLN A 19 -6.28 23.85 -24.60
CA GLN A 19 -5.04 23.62 -23.89
C GLN A 19 -4.96 22.12 -23.61
N ALA A 20 -3.94 21.44 -24.16
CA ALA A 20 -3.75 20.02 -23.92
C ALA A 20 -3.71 19.80 -22.40
N GLN A 21 -4.56 18.90 -21.91
CA GLN A 21 -4.62 18.59 -20.49
C GLN A 21 -3.25 18.03 -20.07
N GLU A 22 -2.61 18.64 -19.06
CA GLU A 22 -1.33 18.18 -18.57
C GLU A 22 -1.44 16.71 -18.14
N LYS A 23 -0.63 15.84 -18.75
CA LYS A 23 -0.62 14.40 -18.44
C LYS A 23 0.32 14.16 -17.26
N PHE A 24 -0.22 13.56 -16.20
CA PHE A 24 0.56 13.10 -15.06
C PHE A 24 0.73 11.58 -15.11
N THR A 25 1.84 11.08 -14.59
CA THR A 25 2.15 9.66 -14.46
C THR A 25 2.59 9.34 -13.04
N ILE A 26 2.24 8.15 -12.58
CA ILE A 26 2.69 7.65 -11.28
C ILE A 26 4.17 7.19 -11.33
N PRO A 27 5.04 7.67 -10.43
CA PRO A 27 6.38 7.09 -10.24
C PRO A 27 6.32 5.73 -9.56
N ALA A 28 7.29 4.86 -9.85
CA ALA A 28 7.46 3.62 -9.09
C ALA A 28 8.00 3.88 -7.68
N GLU A 29 7.67 2.98 -6.74
CA GLU A 29 8.16 3.10 -5.36
C GLU A 29 9.67 2.94 -5.23
N PHE A 30 10.33 2.19 -6.12
CA PHE A 30 11.79 2.01 -6.08
C PHE A 30 12.57 3.15 -6.74
N GLU A 31 11.90 4.16 -7.32
CA GLU A 31 12.54 5.38 -7.81
C GLU A 31 13.05 6.25 -6.64
N PRO A 32 13.93 7.23 -6.89
CA PRO A 32 14.42 8.12 -5.84
C PRO A 32 13.29 8.86 -5.11
N GLN A 33 13.35 8.84 -3.78
CA GLN A 33 12.36 9.46 -2.90
C GLN A 33 12.98 10.58 -2.05
N GLU A 34 12.22 11.64 -1.83
CA GLU A 34 12.56 12.68 -0.87
C GLU A 34 12.23 12.24 0.56
N TYR A 35 11.00 11.73 0.76
CA TYR A 35 10.51 11.25 2.05
C TYR A 35 9.88 9.86 1.94
N ILE A 36 10.11 9.04 2.96
CA ILE A 36 9.19 7.96 3.33
C ILE A 36 8.25 8.48 4.41
N TRP A 37 6.96 8.37 4.15
CA TRP A 37 5.94 8.64 5.15
C TRP A 37 5.76 7.39 5.99
N LEU A 38 5.60 7.57 7.31
CA LEU A 38 5.24 6.50 8.24
C LEU A 38 4.15 7.02 9.17
N SER A 39 3.21 6.16 9.55
CA SER A 39 2.19 6.49 10.53
C SER A 39 2.68 6.26 11.96
N TRP A 40 2.40 7.21 12.85
CA TRP A 40 2.62 7.08 14.30
C TRP A 40 1.33 6.70 15.00
N VAL A 41 1.30 5.54 15.66
CA VAL A 41 0.11 5.03 16.36
C VAL A 41 0.49 4.49 17.74
N GLU A 42 -0.24 4.93 18.76
CA GLU A 42 0.02 4.65 20.18
C GLU A 42 -0.89 3.56 20.76
N SER A 43 -1.73 2.92 19.93
CA SER A 43 -2.61 1.83 20.31
C SER A 43 -2.98 1.00 19.09
N GLY A 44 -2.75 -0.32 19.15
CA GLY A 44 -3.23 -1.25 18.11
C GLY A 44 -4.73 -1.51 18.21
N PHE A 45 -5.29 -2.13 17.19
CA PHE A 45 -6.63 -2.68 17.17
C PHE A 45 -6.66 -4.08 17.79
N LEU A 46 -7.86 -4.60 18.07
CA LEU A 46 -8.11 -5.95 18.58
C LEU A 46 -7.43 -6.23 19.93
N GLY A 47 -7.07 -5.19 20.69
CA GLY A 47 -6.26 -5.31 21.91
C GLY A 47 -4.75 -5.47 21.66
N GLY A 48 -4.31 -5.21 20.43
CA GLY A 48 -2.92 -5.28 19.99
C GLY A 48 -2.03 -4.17 20.56
N GLU A 49 -0.73 -4.42 20.49
CA GLU A 49 0.30 -3.51 20.98
C GLU A 49 0.42 -2.26 20.09
N PRO A 50 0.86 -1.11 20.64
CA PRO A 50 1.25 0.04 19.83
C PRO A 50 2.33 -0.34 18.82
N PHE A 51 2.15 0.02 17.55
CA PHE A 51 3.16 -0.22 16.52
C PHE A 51 4.07 1.00 16.27
N CYS A 52 4.06 2.01 17.14
CA CYS A 52 5.07 3.08 17.12
C CYS A 52 6.49 2.54 17.37
N ASP A 53 6.65 1.42 18.08
CA ASP A 53 7.94 0.74 18.24
C ASP A 53 8.45 0.14 16.93
N THR A 54 7.55 -0.48 16.16
CA THR A 54 7.86 -0.97 14.81
C THR A 54 8.24 0.18 13.89
N ALA A 55 7.50 1.29 13.95
CA ALA A 55 7.85 2.51 13.21
C ALA A 55 9.24 3.03 13.60
N LEU A 56 9.59 3.11 14.89
CA LEU A 56 10.91 3.54 15.35
C LEU A 56 12.03 2.61 14.87
N ALA A 57 11.79 1.29 14.88
CA ALA A 57 12.73 0.31 14.34
C ALA A 57 12.96 0.52 12.84
N ALA A 58 11.90 0.74 12.05
CA ALA A 58 12.03 1.09 10.65
C ALA A 58 12.76 2.44 10.46
N MET A 59 12.44 3.46 11.25
CA MET A 59 13.02 4.79 11.15
C MET A 59 14.54 4.80 11.36
N ARG A 60 15.05 4.02 12.32
CA ARG A 60 16.50 3.87 12.54
C ARG A 60 17.24 3.39 11.29
N GLU A 61 16.61 2.49 10.54
CA GLU A 61 17.22 1.89 9.36
C GLU A 61 17.01 2.73 8.10
N ILE A 62 15.92 3.51 8.02
CA ILE A 62 15.61 4.40 6.88
C ILE A 62 16.42 5.71 6.94
N THR A 63 16.54 6.34 8.11
CA THR A 63 17.13 7.68 8.25
C THR A 63 18.55 7.83 7.66
N PRO A 64 19.45 6.82 7.66
CA PRO A 64 20.72 6.93 6.96
C PRO A 64 20.59 7.20 5.44
N TYR A 65 19.49 6.80 4.82
CA TYR A 65 19.32 6.79 3.35
C TYR A 65 18.23 7.73 2.83
N SER A 66 17.17 7.96 3.61
CA SER A 66 16.04 8.79 3.21
C SER A 66 15.56 9.67 4.37
N LYS A 67 14.88 10.78 4.06
CA LYS A 67 14.14 11.53 5.08
C LYS A 67 12.84 10.81 5.41
N ILE A 68 12.32 11.07 6.59
CA ILE A 68 11.07 10.50 7.06
C ILE A 68 10.07 11.62 7.34
N ARG A 69 8.84 11.43 6.86
CA ARG A 69 7.71 12.27 7.22
C ARG A 69 6.76 11.49 8.11
N LEU A 70 6.82 11.75 9.40
CA LEU A 70 6.04 11.01 10.37
C LEU A 70 4.63 11.60 10.48
N PHE A 71 3.64 10.88 9.97
CA PHE A 71 2.22 11.22 10.02
C PHE A 71 1.66 10.91 11.41
N TYR A 72 1.16 11.93 12.10
CA TYR A 72 0.70 11.80 13.48
C TYR A 72 -0.51 12.70 13.76
N GLY A 73 -1.21 12.44 14.86
CA GLY A 73 -2.35 13.23 15.29
C GLY A 73 -2.61 13.10 16.79
N PRO A 74 -3.70 13.71 17.31
CA PRO A 74 -4.09 13.55 18.70
C PRO A 74 -4.56 12.12 18.97
N THR A 75 -4.55 11.73 20.25
CA THR A 75 -5.16 10.50 20.75
C THR A 75 -6.11 10.85 21.88
N ALA A 76 -6.84 9.85 22.42
CA ALA A 76 -7.68 10.04 23.61
C ALA A 76 -6.91 10.62 24.81
N ASN A 77 -5.61 10.32 24.94
CA ASN A 77 -4.79 10.70 26.10
C ASN A 77 -3.88 11.92 25.85
N PHE A 78 -3.67 12.30 24.58
CA PHE A 78 -2.68 13.31 24.21
C PHE A 78 -3.20 14.23 23.11
N ASN A 79 -3.16 15.54 23.37
CA ASN A 79 -3.39 16.55 22.36
C ASN A 79 -2.18 16.69 21.40
N LYS A 80 -2.29 17.56 20.39
CA LYS A 80 -1.25 17.79 19.38
C LYS A 80 0.14 18.06 19.98
N GLN A 81 0.24 18.98 20.94
CA GLN A 81 1.53 19.42 21.52
C GLN A 81 2.13 18.32 22.42
N GLN A 82 1.29 17.64 23.19
CA GLN A 82 1.71 16.51 24.02
C GLN A 82 2.22 15.35 23.16
N MET A 83 1.49 15.01 22.09
CA MET A 83 1.89 13.95 21.17
C MET A 83 3.21 14.28 20.47
N GLN A 84 3.34 15.51 19.96
CA GLN A 84 4.58 15.98 19.35
C GLN A 84 5.77 15.89 20.32
N SER A 85 5.59 16.29 21.58
CA SER A 85 6.65 16.22 22.60
C SER A 85 7.04 14.77 22.89
N ARG A 86 6.05 13.87 22.97
CA ARG A 86 6.25 12.44 23.19
C ARG A 86 7.00 11.78 22.04
N ILE A 87 6.61 12.05 20.80
CA ILE A 87 7.29 11.58 19.58
C ILE A 87 8.75 11.98 19.61
N TRP A 88 9.05 13.27 19.81
CA TRP A 88 10.44 13.75 19.81
C TRP A 88 11.27 13.12 20.93
N LYS A 89 10.71 12.97 22.13
CA LYS A 89 11.37 12.28 23.23
C LYS A 89 11.74 10.85 22.84
N ARG A 90 10.78 10.10 22.27
CA ARG A 90 10.98 8.71 21.84
C ARG A 90 12.02 8.58 20.73
N LEU A 91 12.01 9.48 19.75
CA LEU A 91 12.99 9.49 18.67
C LEU A 91 14.43 9.66 19.20
N LEU A 92 14.61 10.53 20.21
CA LEU A 92 15.91 10.72 20.87
C LEU A 92 16.33 9.48 21.70
N GLU A 93 15.40 8.91 22.47
CA GLU A 93 15.65 7.70 23.27
C GLU A 93 16.03 6.50 22.40
N GLU A 94 15.37 6.33 21.26
CA GLU A 94 15.61 5.27 20.28
C GLU A 94 16.76 5.59 19.31
N LYS A 95 17.46 6.73 19.48
CA LYS A 95 18.60 7.16 18.65
C LYS A 95 18.28 7.25 17.15
N VAL A 96 17.07 7.67 16.80
CA VAL A 96 16.72 8.03 15.41
C VAL A 96 17.34 9.39 15.07
N ASP A 97 17.91 9.54 13.87
CA ASP A 97 18.44 10.82 13.38
C ASP A 97 17.29 11.82 13.14
N THR A 98 17.02 12.64 14.15
CA THR A 98 15.94 13.63 14.14
C THR A 98 16.14 14.75 13.12
N SER A 99 17.37 14.97 12.62
CA SER A 99 17.63 15.96 11.56
C SER A 99 17.00 15.58 10.22
N ARG A 100 16.62 14.31 10.07
CA ARG A 100 15.99 13.73 8.88
C ARG A 100 14.51 13.40 9.07
N VAL A 101 13.91 13.80 10.19
CA VAL A 101 12.49 13.56 10.48
C VAL A 101 11.72 14.87 10.41
N ALA A 102 10.65 14.89 9.64
CA ALA A 102 9.66 15.96 9.62
C ALA A 102 8.32 15.41 10.14
N LEU A 103 7.68 16.10 11.07
CA LEU A 103 6.35 15.68 11.54
C LEU A 103 5.26 16.27 10.64
N PHE A 104 4.27 15.46 10.29
CA PHE A 104 3.08 15.88 9.57
C PHE A 104 1.84 15.65 10.43
N TYR A 105 1.25 16.74 10.90
CA TYR A 105 0.07 16.68 11.77
C TYR A 105 -1.22 16.50 10.95
N ASN A 106 -2.03 15.52 11.34
CA ASN A 106 -3.41 15.35 10.91
C ASN A 106 -4.32 15.26 12.14
N PRO A 107 -5.40 16.06 12.25
CA PRO A 107 -6.35 15.96 13.36
C PRO A 107 -7.09 14.62 13.44
N LYS A 108 -7.12 13.86 12.36
CA LYS A 108 -7.70 12.52 12.24
C LYS A 108 -6.61 11.54 11.77
N PRO A 109 -5.68 11.13 12.66
CA PRO A 109 -4.62 10.21 12.27
C PRO A 109 -5.21 8.84 11.92
N TYR A 110 -4.57 8.15 10.99
CA TYR A 110 -4.96 6.83 10.48
C TYR A 110 -3.68 5.99 10.33
N GLY A 111 -3.75 4.72 10.72
CA GLY A 111 -2.58 3.84 10.80
C GLY A 111 -2.08 3.39 9.43
N ALA A 112 -2.98 2.86 8.61
CA ALA A 112 -2.64 2.33 7.29
C ALA A 112 -2.66 3.43 6.21
N ILE A 113 -1.70 4.36 6.26
CA ILE A 113 -1.64 5.50 5.32
C ILE A 113 -1.42 5.06 3.86
N GLN A 114 -0.98 3.83 3.61
CA GLN A 114 -0.86 3.30 2.26
C GLN A 114 -2.19 3.28 1.51
N ASP A 115 -3.34 3.15 2.17
CA ASP A 115 -4.60 3.01 1.43
C ASP A 115 -5.24 4.35 1.09
N PRO A 116 -5.53 5.25 2.07
CA PRO A 116 -6.16 6.55 1.82
C PRO A 116 -5.15 7.69 1.63
N GLY A 117 -3.84 7.41 1.74
CA GLY A 117 -2.79 8.41 1.69
C GLY A 117 -2.53 8.97 0.29
N PRO A 118 -1.70 10.02 0.20
CA PRO A 118 -1.42 10.72 -1.05
C PRO A 118 -0.71 9.83 -2.06
N ILE A 119 -1.32 9.67 -3.24
CA ILE A 119 -0.65 9.08 -4.41
C ILE A 119 -0.07 10.24 -5.22
N PHE A 120 1.23 10.49 -5.07
CA PHE A 120 1.92 11.57 -5.79
C PHE A 120 2.13 11.19 -7.26
N LEU A 121 1.72 12.10 -8.15
CA LEU A 121 1.91 11.98 -9.59
C LEU A 121 2.86 13.07 -10.07
N ARG A 122 3.57 12.81 -11.18
CA ARG A 122 4.51 13.74 -11.79
C ARG A 122 4.24 13.88 -13.29
N ASN A 123 4.37 15.08 -13.83
CA ASN A 123 4.35 15.30 -15.28
C ASN A 123 5.77 15.51 -15.85
N GLU A 124 5.89 15.59 -17.17
CA GLU A 124 7.17 15.77 -17.89
C GLU A 124 7.93 17.06 -17.53
N ASN A 125 7.25 18.05 -16.94
CA ASN A 125 7.82 19.32 -16.53
C ASN A 125 8.16 19.36 -15.02
N GLU A 126 8.26 18.19 -14.37
CA GLU A 126 8.50 18.05 -12.93
C GLU A 126 7.47 18.80 -12.05
N LYS A 127 6.24 18.96 -12.54
CA LYS A 127 5.10 19.39 -11.71
C LYS A 127 4.45 18.17 -11.07
N PHE A 128 3.88 18.39 -9.89
CA PHE A 128 3.24 17.34 -9.10
C PHE A 128 1.73 17.55 -8.96
N ALA A 129 1.02 16.43 -8.82
CA ALA A 129 -0.39 16.35 -8.45
C ALA A 129 -0.59 15.20 -7.45
N VAL A 130 -1.78 15.10 -6.86
CA VAL A 130 -2.18 13.96 -6.02
C VAL A 130 -3.40 13.29 -6.65
N ALA A 131 -3.39 11.96 -6.81
CA ALA A 131 -4.61 11.24 -7.18
C ALA A 131 -5.58 11.22 -5.99
N ASP A 132 -6.86 11.53 -6.24
CA ASP A 132 -7.94 11.58 -5.25
C ASP A 132 -9.00 10.56 -5.68
N PHE A 133 -8.73 9.29 -5.35
CA PHE A 133 -9.69 8.19 -5.50
C PHE A 133 -10.65 8.19 -4.31
N ASN A 134 -11.83 7.62 -4.50
CA ASN A 134 -12.69 7.35 -3.36
C ASN A 134 -12.10 6.20 -2.52
N PHE A 135 -12.38 6.24 -1.22
CA PHE A 135 -12.03 5.17 -0.29
C PHE A 135 -13.27 4.81 0.53
N ASN A 136 -13.66 3.53 0.50
CA ASN A 136 -14.84 3.05 1.22
C ASN A 136 -14.41 2.32 2.48
N HIS A 137 -14.40 3.03 3.60
CA HIS A 137 -14.02 2.48 4.90
C HIS A 137 -14.93 3.06 6.00
N PRO A 138 -15.35 2.25 7.00
CA PRO A 138 -16.24 2.73 8.07
C PRO A 138 -15.61 3.82 8.95
N ASP A 139 -14.28 3.83 9.04
CA ASP A 139 -13.53 4.86 9.78
C ASP A 139 -13.51 6.21 9.05
N GLU A 140 -14.22 7.20 9.59
CA GLU A 140 -14.25 8.58 9.12
C GLU A 140 -12.88 9.30 9.16
N ARG A 141 -11.87 8.74 9.84
CA ARG A 141 -10.50 9.29 9.88
C ARG A 141 -9.75 9.12 8.58
N SER A 142 -10.06 8.09 7.79
CA SER A 142 -9.43 7.84 6.50
C SER A 142 -9.84 8.84 5.44
N LYS A 143 -10.96 9.54 5.64
CA LYS A 143 -11.49 10.50 4.69
C LYS A 143 -10.56 11.69 4.52
N GLU A 144 -10.33 12.07 3.27
CA GLU A 144 -9.65 13.30 2.86
C GLU A 144 -8.15 13.39 3.21
N ILE A 145 -7.48 12.29 3.59
CA ILE A 145 -6.05 12.33 3.94
C ILE A 145 -5.22 12.85 2.76
N ASP A 146 -5.40 12.25 1.58
CA ASP A 146 -4.86 12.69 0.29
C ASP A 146 -5.13 14.18 -0.02
N ARG A 147 -6.38 14.66 0.11
CA ARG A 147 -6.77 16.05 -0.13
C ARG A 147 -6.13 17.01 0.86
N ASN A 148 -6.02 16.61 2.12
CA ASN A 148 -5.34 17.39 3.15
C ASN A 148 -3.84 17.52 2.86
N VAL A 149 -3.22 16.44 2.38
CA VAL A 149 -1.82 16.48 1.93
C VAL A 149 -1.67 17.36 0.69
N ALA A 150 -2.50 17.19 -0.34
CA ALA A 150 -2.48 18.02 -1.55
C ALA A 150 -2.60 19.51 -1.20
N LYS A 151 -3.53 19.86 -0.31
CA LYS A 151 -3.71 21.23 0.20
C LYS A 151 -2.47 21.75 0.93
N TYR A 152 -1.84 20.93 1.78
CA TYR A 152 -0.62 21.31 2.50
C TYR A 152 0.52 21.67 1.54
N PHE A 153 0.72 20.87 0.48
CA PHE A 153 1.74 21.13 -0.53
C PHE A 153 1.31 22.16 -1.60
N GLY A 154 0.03 22.54 -1.62
CA GLY A 154 -0.52 23.42 -2.66
C GLY A 154 -0.57 22.75 -4.05
N LEU A 155 -0.74 21.42 -4.09
CA LEU A 155 -0.82 20.63 -5.31
C LEU A 155 -2.27 20.50 -5.80
N PRO A 156 -2.50 20.42 -7.12
CA PRO A 156 -3.79 20.03 -7.66
C PRO A 156 -4.09 18.54 -7.37
N THR A 157 -5.38 18.20 -7.35
CA THR A 157 -5.83 16.81 -7.28
C THR A 157 -6.35 16.32 -8.64
N ILE A 158 -6.10 15.06 -8.97
CA ILE A 158 -6.74 14.35 -10.09
C ILE A 158 -7.81 13.46 -9.49
N LYS A 159 -9.04 13.99 -9.44
CA LYS A 159 -10.18 13.31 -8.85
C LYS A 159 -10.62 12.10 -9.69
N SER A 160 -11.03 11.04 -9.02
CA SER A 160 -11.74 9.88 -9.55
C SER A 160 -12.93 9.53 -8.64
N ASP A 161 -14.03 9.04 -9.22
CA ASP A 161 -15.13 8.48 -8.42
C ASP A 161 -14.97 6.97 -8.16
N MET A 162 -13.95 6.33 -8.76
CA MET A 162 -13.60 4.92 -8.53
C MET A 162 -13.05 4.73 -7.12
N ILE A 163 -13.41 3.62 -6.49
CA ILE A 163 -12.82 3.21 -5.21
C ILE A 163 -11.49 2.51 -5.50
N SER A 164 -10.40 2.99 -4.93
CA SER A 164 -9.07 2.41 -5.11
C SER A 164 -8.15 2.76 -3.94
N GLU A 165 -7.40 1.76 -3.48
CA GLU A 165 -6.42 1.87 -2.41
C GLU A 165 -4.99 1.74 -2.94
N GLY A 166 -4.03 2.38 -2.27
CA GLY A 166 -2.62 2.24 -2.68
C GLY A 166 -2.02 0.86 -2.52
N GLY A 167 -2.50 0.04 -1.59
CA GLY A 167 -2.03 -1.34 -1.44
C GLY A 167 -2.61 -2.28 -2.50
N ALA A 168 -3.69 -1.90 -3.19
CA ALA A 168 -4.44 -2.79 -4.09
C ALA A 168 -3.77 -3.02 -5.46
N TRP A 169 -2.83 -2.17 -5.85
CA TRP A 169 -2.12 -2.25 -7.15
C TRP A 169 -0.63 -1.93 -7.04
N GLN A 170 0.13 -2.30 -8.07
CA GLN A 170 1.57 -2.01 -8.16
C GLN A 170 1.93 -1.51 -9.55
N THR A 171 2.86 -0.56 -9.63
CA THR A 171 3.35 -0.02 -10.91
C THR A 171 4.85 -0.13 -11.05
N ASN A 172 5.31 -0.35 -12.28
CA ASN A 172 6.73 -0.30 -12.62
C ASN A 172 7.22 1.13 -12.90
N GLY A 173 6.38 2.16 -12.78
CA GLY A 173 6.73 3.56 -13.02
C GLY A 173 6.97 3.93 -14.50
N LYS A 174 6.85 2.98 -15.42
CA LYS A 174 7.04 3.19 -16.87
C LYS A 174 5.78 3.04 -17.70
N GLY A 175 4.69 2.61 -17.08
CA GLY A 175 3.39 2.49 -17.75
C GLY A 175 2.71 1.14 -17.55
N THR A 176 3.34 0.19 -16.86
CA THR A 176 2.68 -1.06 -16.45
C THR A 176 2.06 -0.92 -15.07
N LEU A 177 0.84 -1.40 -14.93
CA LEU A 177 0.11 -1.57 -13.67
C LEU A 177 -0.28 -3.05 -13.49
N LEU A 178 -0.06 -3.59 -12.30
CA LEU A 178 -0.60 -4.87 -11.87
C LEU A 178 -1.82 -4.61 -10.98
N LEU A 179 -2.93 -5.27 -11.30
CA LEU A 179 -4.19 -5.22 -10.56
C LEU A 179 -4.58 -6.62 -10.07
N VAL A 180 -5.46 -6.70 -9.09
CA VAL A 180 -6.07 -7.96 -8.62
C VAL A 180 -7.56 -7.95 -8.93
N GLU A 181 -7.99 -8.86 -9.80
CA GLU A 181 -9.36 -8.93 -10.34
C GLU A 181 -10.43 -9.01 -9.25
N SER A 182 -10.20 -9.85 -8.23
CA SER A 182 -11.13 -10.00 -7.10
C SER A 182 -11.26 -8.72 -6.26
N VAL A 183 -10.19 -7.95 -6.08
CA VAL A 183 -10.22 -6.69 -5.31
C VAL A 183 -10.95 -5.61 -6.11
N GLU A 184 -10.55 -5.41 -7.37
CA GLU A 184 -11.11 -4.34 -8.21
C GLU A 184 -12.62 -4.48 -8.42
N PHE A 185 -13.12 -5.71 -8.63
CA PHE A 185 -14.55 -5.95 -8.81
C PHE A 185 -15.34 -5.98 -7.49
N ASP A 186 -14.70 -6.27 -6.35
CA ASP A 186 -15.33 -6.10 -5.05
C ASP A 186 -15.54 -4.62 -4.72
N ARG A 187 -14.52 -3.79 -4.97
CA ARG A 187 -14.59 -2.34 -4.75
C ARG A 187 -15.55 -1.65 -5.71
N ASN A 188 -15.54 -2.06 -6.98
CA ASN A 188 -16.27 -1.40 -8.06
C ASN A 188 -17.23 -2.36 -8.78
N PRO A 189 -18.24 -2.96 -8.10
CA PRO A 189 -19.05 -4.06 -8.62
C PRO A 189 -19.97 -3.66 -9.80
N LYS A 190 -20.09 -2.36 -10.07
CA LYS A 190 -20.89 -1.80 -11.18
C LYS A 190 -20.03 -1.36 -12.36
N MET A 191 -18.70 -1.36 -12.24
CA MET A 191 -17.79 -0.97 -13.31
C MET A 191 -17.34 -2.20 -14.09
N SER A 192 -17.31 -2.07 -15.41
CA SER A 192 -16.68 -3.03 -16.29
C SER A 192 -15.15 -2.93 -16.21
N ARG A 193 -14.46 -4.00 -16.60
CA ARG A 193 -12.99 -4.01 -16.74
C ARG A 193 -12.49 -2.83 -17.56
N ALA A 194 -13.14 -2.52 -18.69
CA ALA A 194 -12.71 -1.44 -19.58
C ALA A 194 -12.84 -0.06 -18.94
N GLU A 195 -13.87 0.16 -18.10
CA GLU A 195 -14.04 1.40 -17.35
C GLU A 195 -12.96 1.55 -16.27
N ILE A 196 -12.68 0.49 -15.52
CA ILE A 196 -11.59 0.46 -14.52
C ILE A 196 -10.24 0.75 -15.19
N GLU A 197 -9.94 0.07 -16.29
CA GLU A 197 -8.70 0.31 -17.04
C GLU A 197 -8.60 1.74 -17.58
N SER A 198 -9.69 2.27 -18.13
CA SER A 198 -9.71 3.63 -18.66
C SER A 198 -9.45 4.66 -17.55
N GLU A 199 -9.98 4.42 -16.35
CA GLU A 199 -9.83 5.34 -15.24
C GLU A 199 -8.40 5.30 -14.67
N TYR A 200 -7.80 4.12 -14.47
CA TYR A 200 -6.39 4.02 -14.09
C TYR A 200 -5.46 4.65 -15.13
N LYS A 201 -5.71 4.44 -16.43
CA LYS A 201 -4.93 5.09 -17.50
C LYS A 201 -5.04 6.61 -17.45
N ARG A 202 -6.23 7.15 -17.14
CA ARG A 202 -6.47 8.60 -17.02
C ARG A 202 -5.80 9.20 -15.79
N VAL A 203 -5.92 8.56 -14.63
CA VAL A 203 -5.47 9.10 -13.34
C VAL A 203 -3.98 8.85 -13.12
N LEU A 204 -3.52 7.60 -13.33
CA LEU A 204 -2.15 7.19 -13.06
C LEU A 204 -1.22 7.31 -14.28
N GLY A 205 -1.77 7.60 -15.46
CA GLY A 205 -1.01 7.79 -16.69
C GLY A 205 -0.36 6.53 -17.26
N VAL A 206 -0.77 5.35 -16.77
CA VAL A 206 -0.31 4.04 -17.24
C VAL A 206 -0.83 3.70 -18.64
N SER A 207 -0.23 2.72 -19.31
CA SER A 207 -0.59 2.30 -20.67
C SER A 207 -0.91 0.81 -20.77
N LYS A 208 -0.28 -0.03 -19.94
CA LYS A 208 -0.45 -1.47 -19.88
C LYS A 208 -0.98 -1.87 -18.50
N ILE A 209 -2.00 -2.72 -18.48
CA ILE A 209 -2.59 -3.25 -17.26
C ILE A 209 -2.59 -4.78 -17.34
N ILE A 210 -2.11 -5.43 -16.29
CA ILE A 210 -2.06 -6.89 -16.14
C ILE A 210 -2.92 -7.25 -14.93
N TRP A 211 -3.82 -8.22 -15.14
CA TRP A 211 -4.82 -8.60 -14.14
C TRP A 211 -4.45 -9.95 -13.52
N LEU A 212 -3.93 -9.90 -12.30
CA LEU A 212 -3.84 -11.05 -11.42
C LEU A 212 -5.24 -11.42 -10.92
N LYS A 213 -5.43 -12.65 -10.44
CA LYS A 213 -6.78 -13.16 -10.13
C LYS A 213 -7.17 -12.91 -8.68
N LYS A 214 -6.44 -13.51 -7.75
CA LYS A 214 -6.71 -13.44 -6.31
C LYS A 214 -5.42 -13.35 -5.53
N GLY A 215 -5.48 -12.64 -4.39
CA GLY A 215 -4.42 -12.64 -3.39
C GLY A 215 -4.43 -13.88 -2.51
N ALA A 216 -3.67 -13.84 -1.42
CA ALA A 216 -3.59 -14.92 -0.45
C ALA A 216 -4.98 -15.22 0.18
N LYS A 217 -5.27 -16.48 0.48
CA LYS A 217 -6.58 -16.92 0.98
C LYS A 217 -6.83 -16.44 2.41
N GLU A 218 -5.79 -16.41 3.23
CA GLU A 218 -5.81 -15.92 4.61
C GLU A 218 -6.15 -14.42 4.72
N GLU A 219 -5.94 -13.66 3.64
CA GLU A 219 -6.26 -12.22 3.54
C GLU A 219 -7.70 -11.94 3.11
N GLU A 220 -8.50 -12.97 2.79
CA GLU A 220 -9.90 -12.77 2.43
C GLU A 220 -10.69 -12.25 3.63
N TRP A 221 -11.45 -11.18 3.42
CA TRP A 221 -12.27 -10.60 4.47
C TRP A 221 -13.41 -11.54 4.88
N GLY A 222 -13.55 -11.74 6.18
CA GLY A 222 -14.68 -12.46 6.77
C GLY A 222 -14.37 -13.93 7.08
N ARG A 223 -15.42 -14.72 7.27
CA ARG A 223 -15.32 -16.10 7.77
C ARG A 223 -14.92 -17.08 6.67
N LEU A 224 -13.79 -17.75 6.88
CA LEU A 224 -13.21 -18.74 5.97
C LEU A 224 -13.81 -20.13 6.18
N GLU A 225 -13.57 -21.06 5.23
CA GLU A 225 -14.19 -22.40 5.24
C GLU A 225 -13.74 -23.26 6.43
N ASN A 226 -12.55 -23.00 6.98
CA ASN A 226 -12.03 -23.66 8.17
C ASN A 226 -12.57 -23.07 9.48
N GLY A 227 -13.40 -22.03 9.42
CA GLY A 227 -14.05 -21.39 10.55
C GLY A 227 -13.28 -20.23 11.19
N LEU A 228 -12.04 -19.98 10.78
CA LEU A 228 -11.28 -18.78 11.15
C LEU A 228 -11.74 -17.58 10.33
N TYR A 229 -11.34 -16.38 10.74
CA TYR A 229 -11.59 -15.15 10.01
C TYR A 229 -10.32 -14.65 9.32
N GLY A 230 -10.44 -14.13 8.11
CA GLY A 230 -9.44 -13.22 7.57
C GLY A 230 -9.87 -11.78 7.84
N ILE A 231 -8.89 -10.96 8.23
CA ILE A 231 -9.07 -9.53 8.56
C ILE A 231 -8.26 -8.62 7.63
N GLY A 232 -7.69 -9.21 6.57
CA GLY A 232 -6.91 -8.51 5.57
C GLY A 232 -7.77 -7.63 4.66
N THR A 233 -7.17 -7.13 3.60
CA THR A 233 -7.82 -6.18 2.69
C THR A 233 -8.67 -6.82 1.58
N GLY A 234 -8.87 -8.15 1.65
CA GLY A 234 -9.49 -8.93 0.59
C GLY A 234 -8.50 -9.42 -0.47
N GLY A 235 -7.19 -9.38 -0.17
CA GLY A 235 -6.12 -9.84 -1.05
C GLY A 235 -5.45 -8.73 -1.85
N HIS A 236 -5.13 -7.60 -1.21
CA HIS A 236 -4.27 -6.57 -1.80
C HIS A 236 -2.98 -7.16 -2.36
N ILE A 237 -2.48 -6.52 -3.42
CA ILE A 237 -1.33 -7.03 -4.16
C ILE A 237 -0.02 -6.89 -3.37
N ASP A 238 0.09 -5.88 -2.51
CA ASP A 238 1.30 -5.60 -1.74
C ASP A 238 1.66 -6.69 -0.72
N GLU A 239 0.73 -7.57 -0.37
CA GLU A 239 0.98 -8.77 0.44
C GLU A 239 1.66 -9.91 -0.33
N PHE A 240 1.51 -9.97 -1.66
CA PHE A 240 1.90 -11.16 -2.42
C PHE A 240 2.62 -10.92 -3.75
N CYS A 241 2.61 -9.72 -4.33
CA CYS A 241 3.24 -9.45 -5.62
C CYS A 241 3.70 -7.99 -5.74
N ARG A 242 5.00 -7.74 -5.97
CA ARG A 242 5.55 -6.38 -5.99
C ARG A 242 6.64 -6.20 -7.04
N PHE A 243 6.73 -5.01 -7.63
CA PHE A 243 7.89 -4.66 -8.45
C PHE A 243 9.11 -4.34 -7.58
N ALA A 244 10.25 -4.94 -7.91
CA ALA A 244 11.55 -4.60 -7.32
C ALA A 244 12.31 -3.55 -8.14
N ASP A 245 12.10 -3.57 -9.46
CA ASP A 245 12.56 -2.58 -10.41
C ASP A 245 11.57 -2.50 -11.59
N HIS A 246 11.94 -1.83 -12.68
CA HIS A 246 11.07 -1.64 -13.84
C HIS A 246 10.65 -2.94 -14.56
N ASN A 247 11.38 -4.04 -14.37
CA ASN A 247 11.22 -5.32 -15.05
C ASN A 247 11.17 -6.55 -14.13
N THR A 248 11.59 -6.41 -12.86
CA THR A 248 11.64 -7.51 -11.90
C THR A 248 10.43 -7.48 -10.98
N ILE A 249 9.71 -8.60 -10.91
CA ILE A 249 8.55 -8.82 -10.03
C ILE A 249 8.92 -9.86 -8.98
N LEU A 250 8.62 -9.57 -7.72
CA LEU A 250 8.60 -10.52 -6.64
C LEU A 250 7.20 -11.11 -6.49
N LEU A 251 7.08 -12.44 -6.34
CA LEU A 251 5.80 -13.13 -6.14
C LEU A 251 5.91 -14.15 -5.00
N ALA A 252 4.95 -14.11 -4.08
CA ALA A 252 4.88 -15.02 -2.94
C ALA A 252 4.73 -16.48 -3.37
N GLU A 253 5.32 -17.36 -2.57
CA GLU A 253 5.40 -18.79 -2.82
C GLU A 253 5.07 -19.60 -1.57
N VAL A 254 4.12 -20.50 -1.73
CA VAL A 254 3.79 -21.54 -0.74
C VAL A 254 4.44 -22.84 -1.19
N SER A 255 5.21 -23.48 -0.31
CA SER A 255 5.82 -24.78 -0.60
C SER A 255 4.80 -25.92 -0.61
N ASP A 256 5.13 -27.01 -1.28
CA ASP A 256 4.29 -28.22 -1.28
C ASP A 256 4.20 -28.90 0.11
N ALA A 257 5.10 -28.59 1.04
CA ALA A 257 4.97 -29.05 2.42
C ALA A 257 3.83 -28.30 3.12
N GLU A 258 3.85 -26.98 3.10
CA GLU A 258 2.82 -26.13 3.72
C GLU A 258 1.43 -26.39 3.13
N ALA A 259 1.34 -26.50 1.80
CA ALA A 259 0.09 -26.78 1.11
C ALA A 259 -0.51 -28.16 1.44
N ARG A 260 0.29 -29.13 1.91
CA ARG A 260 -0.21 -30.43 2.37
C ARG A 260 -0.76 -30.38 3.79
N GLU A 261 -0.25 -29.46 4.62
CA GLU A 261 -0.59 -29.37 6.03
C GLU A 261 -1.84 -28.51 6.28
N ASN A 262 -2.07 -27.50 5.43
CA ASN A 262 -3.17 -26.56 5.65
C ASN A 262 -3.97 -26.28 4.36
N PRO A 263 -5.32 -26.41 4.38
CA PRO A 263 -6.16 -26.14 3.21
C PRO A 263 -6.13 -24.68 2.76
N ILE A 264 -5.95 -23.72 3.68
CA ILE A 264 -5.78 -22.29 3.35
C ILE A 264 -4.47 -22.09 2.59
N ALA A 265 -3.37 -22.65 3.09
CA ALA A 265 -2.08 -22.59 2.40
C ALA A 265 -2.15 -23.25 1.00
N LYS A 266 -2.90 -24.36 0.86
CA LYS A 266 -3.12 -25.03 -0.44
C LYS A 266 -3.87 -24.14 -1.44
N GLU A 267 -4.90 -23.46 -0.99
CA GLU A 267 -5.66 -22.52 -1.82
C GLU A 267 -4.78 -21.32 -2.20
N THR A 268 -4.03 -20.75 -1.26
CA THR A 268 -3.03 -19.70 -1.54
C THR A 268 -1.99 -20.16 -2.56
N GLN A 269 -1.47 -21.40 -2.44
CA GLN A 269 -0.55 -21.96 -3.43
C GLN A 269 -1.16 -22.00 -4.83
N THR A 270 -2.42 -22.43 -4.94
CA THR A 270 -3.15 -22.52 -6.22
C THR A 270 -3.27 -21.15 -6.87
N ARG A 271 -3.66 -20.13 -6.09
CA ARG A 271 -3.75 -18.74 -6.56
C ARG A 271 -2.40 -18.17 -6.99
N MET A 272 -1.34 -18.45 -6.22
CA MET A 272 0.01 -17.98 -6.56
C MET A 272 0.59 -18.68 -7.79
N ARG A 273 0.14 -19.90 -8.13
CA ARG A 273 0.48 -20.58 -9.40
C ARG A 273 -0.24 -19.92 -10.58
N GLU A 274 -1.55 -19.68 -10.47
CA GLU A 274 -2.32 -18.98 -11.51
C GLU A 274 -1.77 -17.57 -11.78
N ASN A 275 -1.44 -16.81 -10.73
CA ASN A 275 -0.82 -15.50 -10.88
C ASN A 275 0.59 -15.59 -11.50
N TYR A 276 1.36 -16.65 -11.23
CA TYR A 276 2.66 -16.87 -11.84
C TYR A 276 2.54 -17.12 -13.36
N GLU A 277 1.61 -17.99 -13.77
CA GLU A 277 1.35 -18.27 -15.19
C GLU A 277 0.97 -17.00 -15.96
N ILE A 278 0.10 -16.17 -15.37
CA ILE A 278 -0.28 -14.86 -15.94
C ILE A 278 0.94 -13.96 -16.13
N LEU A 279 1.83 -13.89 -15.13
CA LEU A 279 3.02 -13.05 -15.19
C LEU A 279 4.08 -13.58 -16.16
N GLU A 280 4.23 -14.90 -16.31
CA GLU A 280 5.14 -15.52 -17.28
C GLU A 280 4.73 -15.22 -18.73
N GLU A 281 3.42 -15.20 -19.01
CA GLU A 281 2.89 -14.88 -20.33
C GLU A 281 2.81 -13.37 -20.60
N ALA A 282 2.86 -12.55 -19.56
CA ALA A 282 2.74 -11.11 -19.67
C ALA A 282 4.02 -10.43 -20.18
N SER A 283 3.82 -9.21 -20.68
CA SER A 283 4.89 -8.29 -21.05
C SER A 283 4.60 -6.89 -20.55
N ASP A 284 5.65 -6.11 -20.39
CA ASP A 284 5.60 -4.71 -19.99
C ASP A 284 5.01 -3.81 -21.08
N GLN A 285 4.98 -2.50 -20.81
CA GLN A 285 4.50 -1.48 -21.73
C GLN A 285 5.22 -1.46 -23.09
N ASP A 286 6.45 -2.00 -23.15
CA ASP A 286 7.30 -2.04 -24.34
C ASP A 286 7.37 -3.45 -24.98
N GLY A 287 6.57 -4.40 -24.48
CA GLY A 287 6.52 -5.77 -24.98
C GLY A 287 7.64 -6.68 -24.47
N LYS A 288 8.35 -6.31 -23.41
CA LYS A 288 9.41 -7.14 -22.80
C LYS A 288 8.85 -8.05 -21.70
N PRO A 289 9.32 -9.29 -21.58
CA PRO A 289 8.91 -10.19 -20.50
C PRO A 289 9.53 -9.77 -19.15
N PHE A 290 8.83 -10.09 -18.07
CA PHE A 290 9.31 -9.82 -16.70
C PHE A 290 10.30 -10.86 -16.21
N THR A 291 11.18 -10.45 -15.30
CA THR A 291 11.92 -11.40 -14.44
C THR A 291 11.11 -11.63 -13.17
N ILE A 292 10.75 -12.88 -12.88
CA ILE A 292 9.97 -13.22 -11.69
C ILE A 292 10.89 -13.86 -10.64
N ILE A 293 10.92 -13.31 -9.44
CA ILE A 293 11.62 -13.84 -8.28
C ILE A 293 10.59 -14.35 -7.29
N ARG A 294 10.63 -15.65 -7.00
CA ARG A 294 9.78 -16.27 -5.97
C ARG A 294 10.35 -15.98 -4.59
N ILE A 295 9.47 -15.65 -3.66
CA ILE A 295 9.81 -15.41 -2.25
C ILE A 295 8.89 -16.27 -1.37
N PRO A 296 9.38 -16.92 -0.30
CA PRO A 296 8.51 -17.63 0.62
C PRO A 296 7.39 -16.72 1.13
N ILE A 297 6.18 -17.24 1.25
CA ILE A 297 5.09 -16.57 1.96
C ILE A 297 5.42 -16.47 3.46
N GLY A 298 4.72 -15.57 4.17
CA GLY A 298 4.72 -15.50 5.62
C GLY A 298 4.34 -16.80 6.31
N PRO A 299 4.75 -17.02 7.58
CA PRO A 299 4.19 -18.12 8.36
C PRO A 299 2.68 -17.92 8.57
N LEU A 300 1.88 -18.96 8.33
CA LEU A 300 0.45 -18.89 8.58
C LEU A 300 0.17 -18.90 10.10
N LEU A 301 0.01 -17.72 10.69
CA LEU A 301 -0.22 -17.51 12.11
C LEU A 301 -1.67 -17.06 12.37
N SER A 302 -2.24 -17.50 13.48
CA SER A 302 -3.56 -17.06 13.95
C SER A 302 -3.51 -16.57 15.39
N GLU A 303 -4.44 -15.69 15.73
CA GLU A 303 -4.66 -15.19 17.08
C GLU A 303 -6.13 -15.21 17.47
N LYS A 304 -6.39 -15.07 18.77
CA LYS A 304 -7.72 -15.13 19.35
C LYS A 304 -8.09 -13.84 20.05
N VAL A 305 -9.32 -13.40 19.85
CA VAL A 305 -9.89 -12.24 20.52
C VAL A 305 -11.28 -12.54 21.08
N LYS A 306 -11.70 -11.76 22.09
CA LYS A 306 -13.06 -11.82 22.61
C LYS A 306 -13.92 -10.75 21.96
N LEU A 307 -14.92 -11.16 21.18
CA LEU A 307 -15.84 -10.27 20.50
C LEU A 307 -16.47 -9.24 21.46
N LYS A 308 -16.82 -9.64 22.69
CA LYS A 308 -17.38 -8.70 23.69
C LYS A 308 -16.41 -7.60 24.14
N SER A 309 -15.09 -7.80 24.09
CA SER A 309 -14.12 -6.77 24.47
C SER A 309 -13.82 -5.76 23.37
N LEU A 310 -14.28 -6.03 22.15
CA LEU A 310 -14.03 -5.19 20.99
C LEU A 310 -14.94 -3.95 20.95
N SER A 311 -14.39 -2.87 20.40
CA SER A 311 -15.15 -1.68 19.99
C SER A 311 -16.18 -2.01 18.89
N VAL A 312 -17.04 -1.05 18.56
CA VAL A 312 -18.04 -1.22 17.49
C VAL A 312 -17.36 -1.41 16.12
N GLU A 313 -16.27 -0.68 15.88
CA GLU A 313 -15.49 -0.77 14.64
C GLU A 313 -14.84 -2.16 14.51
N GLU A 314 -14.12 -2.61 15.53
CA GLU A 314 -13.45 -3.92 15.51
C GLU A 314 -14.45 -5.09 15.40
N LYS A 315 -15.65 -4.96 15.99
CA LYS A 315 -16.72 -5.96 15.81
C LYS A 315 -17.16 -6.09 14.36
N SER A 316 -17.11 -5.01 13.56
CA SER A 316 -17.53 -5.07 12.17
C SER A 316 -16.57 -5.90 11.30
N TRP A 317 -15.37 -6.22 11.79
CA TRP A 317 -14.40 -7.07 11.10
C TRP A 317 -14.78 -8.55 11.16
N PHE A 318 -15.61 -8.93 12.14
CA PHE A 318 -16.05 -10.30 12.38
C PHE A 318 -17.55 -10.46 12.10
N GLU A 319 -18.03 -9.90 10.98
CA GLU A 319 -19.44 -9.99 10.61
C GLU A 319 -19.91 -11.46 10.57
N GLY A 320 -21.10 -11.71 11.13
CA GLY A 320 -21.67 -13.05 11.24
C GLY A 320 -21.07 -13.92 12.36
N ALA A 321 -20.18 -13.39 13.19
CA ALA A 321 -19.70 -14.09 14.39
C ALA A 321 -20.84 -14.43 15.36
N THR A 322 -20.90 -15.71 15.76
CA THR A 322 -21.87 -16.22 16.74
C THR A 322 -21.23 -16.64 18.07
N SER A 323 -19.90 -16.80 18.08
CA SER A 323 -19.10 -17.09 19.27
C SER A 323 -18.54 -15.80 19.87
N ASP A 324 -18.27 -15.83 21.18
CA ASP A 324 -17.54 -14.75 21.84
C ASP A 324 -16.03 -14.87 21.62
N GLU A 325 -15.48 -16.08 21.55
CA GLU A 325 -14.09 -16.31 21.15
C GLU A 325 -14.01 -16.42 19.64
N ILE A 326 -13.21 -15.56 19.02
CA ILE A 326 -12.96 -15.49 17.58
C ILE A 326 -11.49 -15.76 17.34
N GLU A 327 -11.19 -16.59 16.35
CA GLU A 327 -9.84 -16.85 15.88
C GLU A 327 -9.70 -16.34 14.45
N PHE A 328 -8.60 -15.63 14.17
CA PHE A 328 -8.36 -14.95 12.90
C PHE A 328 -6.90 -15.08 12.46
N TYR A 329 -6.66 -14.97 11.16
CA TYR A 329 -5.32 -14.99 10.58
C TYR A 329 -4.64 -13.62 10.65
N LEU A 330 -3.32 -13.65 10.82
CA LEU A 330 -2.45 -12.48 10.77
C LEU A 330 -1.88 -12.26 9.37
N ALA A 331 -1.75 -10.99 8.96
CA ALA A 331 -1.20 -10.60 7.66
C ALA A 331 0.34 -10.65 7.63
N THR A 332 0.92 -11.84 7.51
CA THR A 332 2.36 -12.07 7.73
C THR A 332 3.23 -12.02 6.45
N GLY A 333 2.80 -11.31 5.40
CA GLY A 333 3.55 -11.26 4.15
C GLY A 333 4.93 -10.60 4.27
N TYR A 334 5.99 -11.27 3.80
CA TYR A 334 7.32 -10.62 3.65
C TYR A 334 7.31 -9.54 2.55
N LEU A 335 6.33 -9.56 1.66
CA LEU A 335 6.21 -8.59 0.57
C LEU A 335 5.60 -7.26 0.99
N ASN A 336 4.98 -7.20 2.18
CA ASN A 336 4.53 -5.95 2.78
C ASN A 336 5.71 -5.15 3.36
N PHE A 337 6.78 -4.98 2.58
CA PHE A 337 8.03 -4.29 2.91
C PHE A 337 8.00 -2.81 2.51
N ILE A 338 8.90 -2.02 3.11
CA ILE A 338 9.16 -0.63 2.69
C ILE A 338 10.39 -0.59 1.78
N ILE A 339 10.28 0.04 0.61
CA ILE A 339 11.44 0.41 -0.20
C ILE A 339 11.82 1.85 0.13
N ALA A 340 13.01 2.06 0.70
CA ALA A 340 13.64 3.37 0.77
C ALA A 340 14.87 3.40 -0.17
N ASN A 341 15.49 4.57 -0.34
CA ASN A 341 16.57 4.76 -1.32
C ASN A 341 17.67 3.68 -1.22
N GLY A 342 18.31 3.53 -0.05
CA GLY A 342 19.42 2.58 0.16
C GLY A 342 19.08 1.35 1.00
N VAL A 343 17.81 1.16 1.38
CA VAL A 343 17.40 0.09 2.30
C VAL A 343 16.01 -0.43 1.94
N VAL A 344 15.79 -1.73 2.12
CA VAL A 344 14.46 -2.37 2.11
C VAL A 344 14.24 -2.99 3.48
N ILE A 345 13.07 -2.73 4.07
CA ILE A 345 12.71 -3.21 5.40
C ILE A 345 11.53 -4.15 5.29
N THR A 346 11.70 -5.40 5.72
CA THR A 346 10.67 -6.45 5.70
C THR A 346 10.49 -7.05 7.10
N ALA A 347 9.51 -7.93 7.24
CA ALA A 347 9.22 -8.64 8.46
C ALA A 347 10.28 -9.69 8.81
N LYS A 348 10.38 -9.97 10.11
CA LYS A 348 11.13 -11.06 10.73
C LYS A 348 10.23 -11.77 11.73
N TYR A 349 10.15 -13.09 11.66
CA TYR A 349 9.33 -13.87 12.58
C TYR A 349 10.16 -14.68 13.57
N TRP A 350 11.37 -15.09 13.19
CA TRP A 350 12.23 -15.87 14.05
C TRP A 350 12.77 -15.04 15.22
N LYS A 351 12.60 -15.58 16.43
CA LYS A 351 13.17 -15.09 17.69
C LYS A 351 13.99 -16.21 18.33
N PRO A 352 15.00 -15.91 19.17
CA PRO A 352 15.75 -16.94 19.89
C PRO A 352 14.80 -17.90 20.62
N GLY A 353 14.93 -19.20 20.34
CA GLY A 353 14.05 -20.25 20.88
C GLY A 353 12.84 -20.61 20.01
N ALA A 354 12.61 -19.90 18.90
CA ALA A 354 11.63 -20.29 17.88
C ALA A 354 12.17 -21.40 16.96
N ASP A 355 11.26 -22.05 16.23
CA ASP A 355 11.56 -23.14 15.30
C ASP A 355 12.61 -22.74 14.24
N ASP A 356 13.55 -23.63 13.95
CA ASP A 356 14.57 -23.45 12.91
C ASP A 356 13.96 -23.27 11.51
N ASP A 357 12.75 -23.80 11.26
CA ASP A 357 12.06 -23.61 9.99
C ASP A 357 11.59 -22.16 9.80
N LEU A 358 11.21 -21.46 10.87
CA LEU A 358 10.97 -20.01 10.80
C LEU A 358 12.27 -19.25 10.49
N LYS A 359 13.40 -19.68 11.07
CA LYS A 359 14.70 -19.09 10.78
C LYS A 359 15.06 -19.24 9.30
N LYS A 360 14.90 -20.45 8.76
CA LYS A 360 15.17 -20.74 7.34
C LYS A 360 14.25 -19.93 6.43
N ARG A 361 12.98 -19.78 6.80
CA ARG A 361 12.01 -18.96 6.06
C ARG A 361 12.44 -17.50 6.01
N ASP A 362 12.75 -16.89 7.17
CA ASP A 362 13.27 -15.52 7.26
C ASP A 362 14.52 -15.34 6.39
N ASP A 363 15.49 -16.28 6.49
CA ASP A 363 16.74 -16.25 5.73
C ASP A 363 16.50 -16.36 4.21
N ASN A 364 15.54 -17.19 3.79
CA ASN A 364 15.20 -17.36 2.38
C ASN A 364 14.45 -16.14 1.81
N ALA A 365 13.55 -15.55 2.58
CA ALA A 365 12.89 -14.29 2.22
C ALA A 365 13.92 -13.17 2.05
N LYS A 366 14.86 -13.04 3.00
CA LYS A 366 15.96 -12.08 2.91
C LYS A 366 16.80 -12.29 1.65
N LYS A 367 17.21 -13.51 1.34
CA LYS A 367 18.01 -13.82 0.13
C LYS A 367 17.27 -13.46 -1.17
N ALA A 368 15.97 -13.72 -1.25
CA ALA A 368 15.16 -13.35 -2.41
C ALA A 368 15.13 -11.82 -2.59
N LEU A 369 14.96 -11.08 -1.50
CA LEU A 369 15.02 -9.62 -1.52
C LEU A 369 16.41 -9.08 -1.84
N GLU A 370 17.49 -9.69 -1.32
CA GLU A 370 18.87 -9.31 -1.65
C GLU A 370 19.15 -9.50 -3.15
N LYS A 371 18.61 -10.56 -3.76
CA LYS A 371 18.68 -10.78 -5.21
C LYS A 371 17.90 -9.71 -5.99
N ALA A 372 16.72 -9.34 -5.50
CA ALA A 372 15.84 -8.36 -6.14
C ALA A 372 16.34 -6.92 -6.00
N PHE A 373 17.06 -6.60 -4.91
CA PHE A 373 17.56 -5.27 -4.61
C PHE A 373 19.07 -5.26 -4.34
N PRO A 374 19.92 -5.55 -5.35
CA PRO A 374 21.36 -5.74 -5.14
C PRO A 374 22.09 -4.49 -4.61
N ASN A 375 21.49 -3.30 -4.77
CA ASN A 375 22.05 -2.02 -4.34
C ASN A 375 21.42 -1.48 -3.05
N ARG A 376 20.59 -2.26 -2.35
CA ARG A 376 19.95 -1.86 -1.10
C ARG A 376 20.28 -2.85 0.02
N LYS A 377 20.47 -2.32 1.23
CA LYS A 377 20.57 -3.16 2.43
C LYS A 377 19.19 -3.79 2.70
N ILE A 378 19.13 -5.09 2.92
CA ILE A 378 17.90 -5.75 3.40
C ILE A 378 17.93 -5.86 4.92
N VAL A 379 16.91 -5.31 5.57
CA VAL A 379 16.76 -5.36 7.03
C VAL A 379 15.43 -6.04 7.38
N GLN A 380 15.48 -6.99 8.29
CA GLN A 380 14.29 -7.65 8.81
C GLN A 380 14.04 -7.19 10.25
N ILE A 381 12.81 -6.78 10.56
CA ILE A 381 12.40 -6.31 11.89
C ILE A 381 11.13 -7.03 12.36
N ASP A 382 10.92 -7.06 13.67
CA ASP A 382 9.68 -7.58 14.24
C ASP A 382 8.50 -6.67 13.85
N CYS A 383 7.50 -7.27 13.20
CA CYS A 383 6.31 -6.57 12.70
C CYS A 383 5.02 -7.12 13.30
N MET A 384 5.08 -7.96 14.34
CA MET A 384 3.91 -8.65 14.88
C MET A 384 2.81 -7.68 15.35
N ALA A 385 3.18 -6.52 15.89
CA ALA A 385 2.22 -5.48 16.28
C ALA A 385 1.40 -4.92 15.09
N LEU A 386 1.98 -4.92 13.87
CA LEU A 386 1.25 -4.53 12.65
C LEU A 386 0.38 -5.69 12.14
N HIS A 387 0.93 -6.90 12.14
CA HIS A 387 0.24 -8.10 11.64
C HIS A 387 -1.00 -8.46 12.44
N HIS A 388 -0.97 -8.19 13.75
CA HIS A 388 -2.13 -8.30 14.64
C HIS A 388 -3.31 -7.43 14.19
N ASP A 389 -3.02 -6.27 13.59
CA ASP A 389 -4.02 -5.32 13.09
C ASP A 389 -4.40 -5.59 11.62
N GLY A 390 -4.00 -6.73 11.06
CA GLY A 390 -4.29 -7.09 9.66
C GLY A 390 -3.45 -6.33 8.64
N ALA A 391 -2.27 -5.82 9.03
CA ALA A 391 -1.43 -4.97 8.19
C ALA A 391 0.07 -5.36 8.25
N GLY A 392 0.90 -4.71 7.42
CA GLY A 392 2.35 -4.83 7.46
C GLY A 392 3.08 -3.48 7.32
N LEU A 393 4.39 -3.50 7.07
CA LEU A 393 5.18 -2.26 7.01
C LEU A 393 4.77 -1.35 5.85
N HIS A 394 4.47 -1.93 4.69
CA HIS A 394 4.05 -1.20 3.51
C HIS A 394 2.73 -0.48 3.76
N CYS A 395 1.73 -1.15 4.35
CA CYS A 395 0.42 -0.58 4.68
C CYS A 395 0.54 0.70 5.53
N HIS A 396 1.56 0.79 6.37
CA HIS A 396 1.80 1.91 7.28
C HIS A 396 2.77 2.96 6.74
N SER A 397 3.12 2.86 5.46
CA SER A 397 4.07 3.74 4.79
C SER A 397 3.48 4.38 3.54
N ARG A 398 4.12 5.45 3.05
CA ARG A 398 3.87 6.02 1.72
C ARG A 398 5.14 6.64 1.14
N ASN A 399 5.38 6.49 -0.15
CA ASN A 399 6.51 7.12 -0.82
C ASN A 399 6.18 8.55 -1.29
N GLN A 400 7.13 9.48 -1.09
CA GLN A 400 7.10 10.80 -1.70
C GLN A 400 8.30 10.95 -2.65
N PRO A 401 8.08 11.11 -3.96
CA PRO A 401 9.15 11.24 -4.93
C PRO A 401 9.96 12.52 -4.70
N VAL A 402 11.20 12.53 -5.19
CA VAL A 402 12.05 13.73 -5.20
C VAL A 402 11.36 14.88 -5.92
N GLY A 403 11.46 16.09 -5.37
CA GLY A 403 10.93 17.32 -5.99
C GLY A 403 9.57 17.78 -5.48
N VAL A 404 8.83 16.96 -4.72
CA VAL A 404 7.59 17.38 -4.06
C VAL A 404 7.93 18.36 -2.94
N MET A 405 7.83 19.65 -3.24
CA MET A 405 8.13 20.76 -2.32
C MET A 405 6.86 21.28 -1.67
N GLY A 406 6.89 21.51 -0.36
CA GLY A 406 5.85 22.27 0.34
C GLY A 406 5.93 23.76 0.00
N LYS A 407 4.84 24.48 0.21
CA LYS A 407 4.88 25.95 0.21
C LYS A 407 5.69 26.50 1.37
#